data_AF-A0A448XD95-F1
#
_entry.id   AF-A0A448XD95-F1
#
_cell.length_a   1.000
_cell.length_b   1.000
_cell.length_c   1.000
_cell.angle_alpha   90.00
_cell.angle_beta   90.00
_cell.angle_gamma   90.00
#
_symmetry.space_group_name_H-M   'P 1'
#
loop_
_entity.id
_entity.type
_entity.pdbx_description
1 polymer ?
#
loop_
_entity_poly.entity_id
_entity_poly.type
_entity_poly.pdbx_seq_one_letter_code
_entity_poly.pdbx_strand_id
1 'polypeptide(L)'
;MATWSQVSHNERLKEASKCYEALLPVNAFSCAFEVALNRLAILQRECISVHIGQAGVQIGNSCWELFCLEHEIQPDGLMLKGSSHEGDDSFNTFFHETGNGKHVPRAIFLDLEPNVVDEVRTGRYRQLFHPDQLITGKEDAANNYARGHYTIGREIIDNVLERIRKLTEQCTGLQGFLVFHSFGGGTGSGFTSLLMERLSVEYGKRSKLEFSVYPAPRISTAVVEPYNSILTTHTTLEHSDCAFMVDNEAIYDICRPLKVMHEMIIGFFPQLDE
;
A
#
# COMPACT_ATOMS: atom_id res chain seq x y z
N MET A 1 39.88 -1.22 2.76
CA MET A 1 38.80 -0.69 3.60
C MET A 1 38.94 0.82 3.67
N ALA A 2 38.25 1.54 2.79
CA ALA A 2 38.13 2.99 2.87
C ALA A 2 36.81 3.32 3.58
N THR A 3 36.87 4.21 4.56
CA THR A 3 35.74 4.65 5.39
C THR A 3 34.78 5.53 4.59
N TRP A 4 33.48 5.38 4.84
CA TRP A 4 32.32 6.06 4.24
C TRP A 4 32.32 7.61 4.28
N SER A 5 33.40 8.25 4.75
CA SER A 5 33.52 9.70 4.87
C SER A 5 34.21 10.39 3.69
N GLN A 6 34.65 9.67 2.66
CA GLN A 6 35.43 10.24 1.53
C GLN A 6 34.70 10.28 0.16
N VAL A 7 33.43 9.87 0.07
CA VAL A 7 32.67 9.92 -1.19
C VAL A 7 32.25 11.37 -1.50
N SER A 8 32.56 11.85 -2.71
CA SER A 8 32.37 13.25 -3.10
C SER A 8 30.88 13.63 -3.21
N HIS A 9 30.54 14.90 -2.98
CA HIS A 9 29.16 15.40 -3.04
C HIS A 9 28.47 15.12 -4.40
N ASN A 10 29.26 15.09 -5.49
CA ASN A 10 28.79 14.74 -6.84
C ASN A 10 28.53 13.23 -7.03
N GLU A 11 29.21 12.36 -6.29
CA GLU A 11 28.92 10.92 -6.30
C GLU A 11 27.67 10.58 -5.49
N ARG A 12 27.43 11.28 -4.36
CA ARG A 12 26.18 11.16 -3.60
C ARG A 12 24.96 11.64 -4.41
N LEU A 13 25.11 12.71 -5.20
CA LEU A 13 24.05 13.17 -6.11
C LEU A 13 23.82 12.21 -7.29
N LYS A 14 24.86 11.51 -7.77
CA LYS A 14 24.71 10.46 -8.79
C LYS A 14 24.09 9.18 -8.23
N GLU A 15 24.39 8.80 -7.00
CA GLU A 15 23.69 7.72 -6.29
C GLU A 15 22.23 8.09 -6.01
N ALA A 16 21.95 9.32 -5.55
CA ALA A 16 20.59 9.81 -5.39
C ALA A 16 19.82 9.87 -6.72
N SER A 17 20.46 10.29 -7.82
CA SER A 17 19.87 10.28 -9.17
C SER A 17 19.63 8.86 -9.68
N LYS A 18 20.48 7.89 -9.35
CA LYS A 18 20.26 6.46 -9.65
C LYS A 18 19.13 5.87 -8.81
N CYS A 19 18.98 6.28 -7.55
CA CYS A 19 17.80 5.96 -6.75
C CYS A 19 16.54 6.59 -7.36
N TYR A 20 16.63 7.81 -7.87
CA TYR A 20 15.53 8.52 -8.53
C TYR A 20 15.12 7.86 -9.87
N GLU A 21 16.08 7.33 -10.63
CA GLU A 21 15.81 6.55 -11.86
C GLU A 21 15.36 5.12 -11.55
N ALA A 22 15.81 4.51 -10.44
CA ALA A 22 15.27 3.25 -9.92
C ALA A 22 13.84 3.36 -9.39
N LEU A 23 13.46 4.56 -8.97
CA LEU A 23 12.10 4.91 -8.59
C LEU A 23 11.21 5.21 -9.79
N LEU A 24 11.66 5.20 -11.05
CA LEU A 24 10.79 5.48 -12.21
C LEU A 24 9.51 4.62 -12.34
N PRO A 25 9.50 3.32 -11.98
CA PRO A 25 8.27 2.52 -11.94
C PRO A 25 7.38 2.90 -10.74
N VAL A 26 8.02 3.24 -9.62
CA VAL A 26 7.37 3.88 -8.47
C VAL A 26 6.91 5.30 -8.81
N ASN A 27 7.48 5.96 -9.83
CA ASN A 27 7.07 7.27 -10.35
C ASN A 27 5.99 7.13 -11.42
N ALA A 28 5.83 5.98 -12.06
CA ALA A 28 4.65 5.68 -12.89
C ALA A 28 3.46 5.34 -12.00
N PHE A 29 3.69 4.58 -10.92
CA PHE A 29 2.72 4.39 -9.85
C PHE A 29 2.46 5.72 -9.12
N SER A 30 3.50 6.49 -8.78
CA SER A 30 3.38 7.82 -8.17
C SER A 30 2.68 8.75 -9.14
N CYS A 31 2.95 8.79 -10.44
CA CYS A 31 2.22 9.65 -11.36
C CYS A 31 0.75 9.24 -11.52
N ALA A 32 0.43 7.94 -11.59
CA ALA A 32 -0.97 7.48 -11.59
C ALA A 32 -1.67 7.74 -10.25
N PHE A 33 -0.94 7.55 -9.15
CA PHE A 33 -1.37 7.81 -7.78
C PHE A 33 -1.51 9.31 -7.52
N GLU A 34 -0.64 10.14 -8.06
CA GLU A 34 -0.54 11.60 -7.99
C GLU A 34 -1.61 12.22 -8.90
N VAL A 35 -1.96 11.61 -10.03
CA VAL A 35 -3.12 12.00 -10.84
C VAL A 35 -4.44 11.63 -10.15
N ALA A 36 -4.52 10.48 -9.49
CA ALA A 36 -5.69 10.08 -8.68
C ALA A 36 -5.82 10.95 -7.40
N LEU A 37 -4.70 11.18 -6.71
CA LEU A 37 -4.53 12.02 -5.53
C LEU A 37 -4.81 13.48 -5.85
N ASN A 38 -4.25 14.05 -6.92
CA ASN A 38 -4.48 15.45 -7.29
C ASN A 38 -5.96 15.71 -7.62
N ARG A 39 -6.75 14.68 -7.94
CA ARG A 39 -8.22 14.81 -8.04
C ARG A 39 -8.94 14.71 -6.69
N LEU A 40 -8.40 13.96 -5.72
CA LEU A 40 -8.95 13.80 -4.36
C LEU A 40 -8.53 14.92 -3.40
N ALA A 41 -7.31 15.44 -3.53
CA ALA A 41 -6.66 16.44 -2.69
C ALA A 41 -7.21 17.87 -2.89
N ILE A 42 -8.04 18.10 -3.92
CA ILE A 42 -8.67 19.41 -4.17
C ILE A 42 -9.71 19.78 -3.09
N LEU A 43 -10.08 18.85 -2.20
CA LEU A 43 -10.99 19.11 -1.08
C LEU A 43 -10.40 18.53 0.20
N GLN A 44 -10.03 19.38 1.18
CA GLN A 44 -9.64 19.00 2.55
C GLN A 44 -10.60 17.97 3.18
N ARG A 45 -10.35 16.69 2.97
CA ARG A 45 -11.22 15.62 3.46
C ARG A 45 -10.41 14.33 3.48
N GLU A 46 -10.44 13.61 4.59
CA GLU A 46 -9.49 12.54 4.87
C GLU A 46 -9.76 11.27 4.04
N CYS A 47 -8.71 10.53 3.71
CA CYS A 47 -8.78 9.23 3.04
C CYS A 47 -8.11 8.16 3.91
N ILE A 48 -8.70 6.96 3.95
CA ILE A 48 -8.10 5.81 4.64
C ILE A 48 -7.56 4.84 3.60
N SER A 49 -6.27 4.51 3.70
CA SER A 49 -5.64 3.51 2.85
C SER A 49 -5.70 2.13 3.51
N VAL A 50 -6.14 1.12 2.79
CA VAL A 50 -6.23 -0.26 3.24
C VAL A 50 -5.39 -1.12 2.31
N HIS A 51 -4.33 -1.71 2.86
CA HIS A 51 -3.33 -2.51 2.15
C HIS A 51 -3.53 -3.98 2.51
N ILE A 52 -3.88 -4.82 1.53
CA ILE A 52 -4.37 -6.20 1.77
C ILE A 52 -3.50 -7.22 1.05
N GLY A 53 -3.03 -8.20 1.82
CA GLY A 53 -2.16 -9.29 1.37
C GLY A 53 -0.75 -8.81 1.01
N GLN A 54 0.14 -9.76 0.74
CA GLN A 54 1.55 -9.49 0.43
C GLN A 54 1.76 -8.33 -0.55
N ALA A 55 1.13 -8.38 -1.73
CA ALA A 55 1.30 -7.36 -2.76
C ALA A 55 0.83 -5.98 -2.29
N GLY A 56 -0.36 -5.91 -1.66
CA GLY A 56 -0.89 -4.65 -1.15
C GLY A 56 -0.02 -4.06 -0.05
N VAL A 57 0.45 -4.89 0.89
CA VAL A 57 1.31 -4.45 2.00
C VAL A 57 2.67 -3.96 1.50
N GLN A 58 3.29 -4.66 0.55
CA GLN A 58 4.57 -4.23 -0.03
C GLN A 58 4.44 -2.92 -0.81
N ILE A 59 3.41 -2.80 -1.65
CA ILE A 59 3.10 -1.53 -2.36
C ILE A 59 2.88 -0.41 -1.35
N GLY A 60 2.07 -0.66 -0.32
CA GLY A 60 1.81 0.31 0.73
C GLY A 60 3.09 0.78 1.43
N ASN A 61 3.98 -0.15 1.79
CA ASN A 61 5.24 0.19 2.44
C ASN A 61 6.10 1.14 1.58
N SER A 62 6.22 0.86 0.27
CA SER A 62 6.91 1.75 -0.67
C SER A 62 6.20 3.09 -0.87
N CYS A 63 4.86 3.09 -0.95
CA CYS A 63 4.07 4.31 -1.10
C CYS A 63 4.22 5.25 0.10
N TRP A 64 4.15 4.72 1.32
CA TRP A 64 4.29 5.53 2.53
C TRP A 64 5.72 6.01 2.75
N GLU A 65 6.74 5.26 2.33
CA GLU A 65 8.11 5.78 2.26
C GLU A 65 8.19 7.01 1.34
N LEU A 66 7.55 6.95 0.17
CA LEU A 66 7.52 8.08 -0.76
C LEU A 66 6.76 9.28 -0.17
N PHE A 67 5.58 9.09 0.43
CA PHE A 67 4.86 10.21 1.08
C PHE A 67 5.65 10.84 2.23
N CYS A 68 6.39 10.04 3.00
CA CYS A 68 7.26 10.57 4.02
C CYS A 68 8.38 11.44 3.43
N LEU A 69 8.95 11.04 2.29
CA LEU A 69 9.97 11.82 1.60
C LEU A 69 9.40 13.11 0.98
N GLU A 70 8.23 13.04 0.35
CA GLU A 70 7.55 14.18 -0.28
C GLU A 70 7.10 15.23 0.73
N HIS A 71 6.63 14.79 1.91
CA HIS A 71 6.18 15.67 2.99
C HIS A 71 7.25 15.96 4.05
N GLU A 72 8.50 15.52 3.82
CA GLU A 72 9.63 15.72 4.73
C GLU A 72 9.37 15.20 6.17
N ILE A 73 8.60 14.13 6.28
CA ILE A 73 8.30 13.42 7.53
C ILE A 73 9.40 12.38 7.77
N GLN A 74 10.02 12.45 8.94
CA GLN A 74 11.04 11.49 9.34
C GLN A 74 10.41 10.12 9.64
N PRO A 75 11.20 9.03 9.63
CA PRO A 75 10.70 7.68 9.93
C PRO A 75 10.08 7.50 11.33
N ASP A 76 10.33 8.43 12.25
CA ASP A 76 9.72 8.48 13.59
C ASP A 76 8.36 9.20 13.61
N GLY A 77 7.93 9.76 12.47
CA GLY A 77 6.70 10.51 12.28
C GLY A 77 6.84 12.00 12.63
N LEU A 78 8.03 12.51 12.94
CA LEU A 78 8.23 13.94 13.21
C LEU A 78 8.55 14.68 11.90
N MET A 79 7.93 15.85 11.70
CA MET A 79 8.33 16.74 10.61
C MET A 79 9.68 17.39 10.92
N LEU A 80 10.51 17.59 9.90
CA LEU A 80 11.75 18.35 10.01
C LEU A 80 11.45 19.80 10.40
N LYS A 81 12.05 20.27 11.50
CA LYS A 81 11.90 21.66 11.97
C LYS A 81 12.55 22.62 10.96
N GLY A 82 11.74 23.23 10.11
CA GLY A 82 12.19 24.21 9.11
C GLY A 82 11.28 24.32 7.89
N SER A 83 10.47 23.31 7.60
CA SER A 83 9.44 23.32 6.54
C SER A 83 8.06 23.60 7.12
N SER A 84 7.93 24.72 7.84
CA SER A 84 6.62 25.34 8.00
C SER A 84 6.16 25.81 6.61
N HIS A 85 5.58 24.89 5.83
CA HIS A 85 4.60 25.25 4.82
C HIS A 85 3.42 25.86 5.58
N GLU A 86 3.56 27.15 5.94
CA GLU A 86 2.50 27.98 6.48
C GLU A 86 1.38 28.03 5.44
N GLY A 87 0.47 27.05 5.48
CA GLY A 87 -0.79 27.08 4.74
C GLY A 87 -1.12 25.89 3.85
N ASP A 88 -0.34 24.80 3.82
CA ASP A 88 -0.72 23.61 3.03
C ASP A 88 -1.07 22.40 3.91
N ASP A 89 -2.21 22.48 4.59
CA ASP A 89 -2.84 21.38 5.35
C ASP A 89 -3.26 20.18 4.46
N SER A 90 -2.88 20.16 3.17
CA SER A 90 -3.18 19.10 2.21
C SER A 90 -2.76 17.71 2.70
N PHE A 91 -1.63 17.60 3.42
CA PHE A 91 -1.13 16.32 3.94
C PHE A 91 -1.95 15.75 5.12
N ASN A 92 -2.75 16.57 5.81
CA ASN A 92 -3.68 16.08 6.85
C ASN A 92 -4.77 15.14 6.28
N THR A 93 -4.92 15.12 4.96
CA THR A 93 -5.73 14.14 4.24
C THR A 93 -5.26 12.70 4.50
N PHE A 94 -3.94 12.48 4.56
CA PHE A 94 -3.31 11.16 4.69
C PHE A 94 -2.73 10.90 6.07
N PHE A 95 -2.37 11.95 6.81
CA PHE A 95 -1.80 11.84 8.14
C PHE A 95 -2.78 12.34 9.21
N HIS A 96 -2.72 11.69 10.37
CA HIS A 96 -3.33 12.15 11.61
C HIS A 96 -2.23 12.72 12.51
N GLU A 97 -2.33 14.01 12.87
CA GLU A 97 -1.40 14.63 13.80
C GLU A 97 -1.75 14.27 15.25
N THR A 98 -0.76 13.80 15.99
CA THR A 98 -0.85 13.50 17.42
C THR A 98 -0.37 14.72 18.20
N GLY A 99 -0.90 14.97 19.42
CA GLY A 99 -0.55 16.15 20.23
C GLY A 99 0.94 16.35 20.58
N ASN A 100 1.80 15.38 20.28
CA ASN A 100 3.26 15.47 20.37
C ASN A 100 3.95 15.94 19.07
N GLY A 101 3.18 16.40 18.06
CA GLY A 101 3.69 16.78 16.74
C GLY A 101 4.11 15.58 15.87
N LYS A 102 3.56 14.39 16.17
CA LYS A 102 3.81 13.17 15.40
C LYS A 102 2.71 12.94 14.38
N HIS A 103 3.06 12.73 13.13
CA HIS A 103 2.15 12.42 12.03
C HIS A 103 2.07 10.90 11.84
N VAL A 104 0.87 10.36 12.05
CA VAL A 104 0.58 8.93 11.90
C VAL A 104 -0.24 8.72 10.63
N PRO A 105 0.19 7.85 9.71
CA PRO A 105 -0.58 7.51 8.51
C PRO A 105 -1.99 7.01 8.83
N ARG A 106 -2.97 7.43 8.03
CA ARG A 106 -4.33 6.87 7.99
C ARG A 106 -4.34 5.61 7.13
N ALA A 107 -3.57 4.62 7.55
CA ALA A 107 -3.37 3.37 6.84
C ALA A 107 -3.73 2.17 7.70
N ILE A 108 -4.19 1.09 7.08
CA ILE A 108 -4.30 -0.24 7.67
C ILE A 108 -3.55 -1.20 6.76
N PHE A 109 -2.71 -2.03 7.36
CA PHE A 109 -2.04 -3.13 6.70
C PHE A 109 -2.62 -4.42 7.24
N LEU A 110 -2.99 -5.30 6.33
CA LEU A 110 -3.60 -6.57 6.66
C LEU A 110 -2.96 -7.65 5.81
N ASP A 111 -2.55 -8.72 6.48
CA ASP A 111 -2.28 -9.98 5.81
C ASP A 111 -2.76 -11.15 6.68
N LEU A 112 -3.13 -12.27 6.05
CA LEU A 112 -3.52 -13.49 6.75
C LEU A 112 -2.30 -14.27 7.26
N GLU A 113 -1.12 -13.96 6.70
CA GLU A 113 0.19 -14.44 7.17
C GLU A 113 0.99 -13.29 7.81
N PRO A 114 1.79 -13.53 8.88
CA PRO A 114 2.52 -12.46 9.55
C PRO A 114 3.74 -11.92 8.80
N ASN A 115 4.35 -12.68 7.87
CA ASN A 115 5.69 -12.39 7.33
C ASN A 115 5.85 -10.94 6.82
N VAL A 116 5.00 -10.53 5.89
CA VAL A 116 5.13 -9.25 5.19
C VAL A 116 4.80 -8.07 6.10
N VAL A 117 3.84 -8.23 7.01
CA VAL A 117 3.48 -7.19 7.97
C VAL A 117 4.54 -7.08 9.08
N ASP A 118 5.18 -8.18 9.47
CA ASP A 118 6.28 -8.17 10.43
C ASP A 118 7.53 -7.48 9.89
N GLU A 119 7.77 -7.53 8.57
CA GLU A 119 8.78 -6.70 7.91
C GLU A 119 8.48 -5.20 8.09
N VAL A 120 7.22 -4.78 7.97
CA VAL A 120 6.81 -3.38 8.24
C VAL A 120 7.01 -3.02 9.72
N ARG A 121 6.73 -3.96 10.65
CA ARG A 121 6.94 -3.77 12.10
C ARG A 121 8.41 -3.68 12.50
N THR A 122 9.32 -4.27 11.73
CA THR A 122 10.76 -4.29 12.03
C THR A 122 11.58 -3.37 11.13
N GLY A 123 10.97 -2.86 10.06
CA GLY A 123 11.60 -2.00 9.07
C GLY A 123 11.92 -0.59 9.56
N ARG A 124 12.43 0.22 8.63
CA ARG A 124 12.85 1.60 8.88
C ARG A 124 11.73 2.48 9.45
N TYR A 125 10.51 2.30 8.97
CA TYR A 125 9.31 3.05 9.35
C TYR A 125 8.49 2.38 10.47
N ARG A 126 9.08 1.48 11.26
CA ARG A 126 8.40 0.78 12.37
C ARG A 126 7.73 1.70 13.40
N GLN A 127 8.22 2.93 13.52
CA GLN A 127 7.68 3.91 14.47
C GLN A 127 6.58 4.77 13.86
N LEU A 128 6.43 4.78 12.53
CA LEU A 128 5.47 5.61 11.82
C LEU A 128 4.03 5.13 12.05
N PHE A 129 3.81 3.82 11.88
CA PHE A 129 2.49 3.20 11.98
C PHE A 129 2.12 2.88 13.43
N HIS A 130 0.84 2.99 13.75
CA HIS A 130 0.33 2.51 15.03
C HIS A 130 0.21 0.97 15.00
N PRO A 131 0.59 0.23 16.05
CA PRO A 131 0.54 -1.24 16.03
C PRO A 131 -0.88 -1.80 15.76
N ASP A 132 -1.93 -1.08 16.16
CA ASP A 132 -3.32 -1.44 15.85
C ASP A 132 -3.69 -1.34 14.36
N GLN A 133 -2.90 -0.63 13.55
CA GLN A 133 -3.07 -0.54 12.10
C GLN A 133 -2.44 -1.73 11.37
N LEU A 134 -1.61 -2.53 12.05
CA LEU A 134 -0.88 -3.66 11.48
C LEU A 134 -1.52 -4.96 11.94
N ILE A 135 -2.40 -5.51 11.10
CA ILE A 135 -3.23 -6.67 11.42
C ILE A 135 -2.67 -7.90 10.71
N THR A 136 -2.49 -8.98 11.47
CA THR A 136 -1.93 -10.24 10.96
C THR A 136 -2.82 -11.41 11.37
N GLY A 137 -3.11 -12.30 10.43
CA GLY A 137 -3.71 -13.60 10.69
C GLY A 137 -2.70 -14.61 11.25
N LYS A 138 -3.18 -15.84 11.45
CA LYS A 138 -2.35 -16.99 11.87
C LYS A 138 -2.16 -18.02 10.77
N GLU A 139 -2.98 -17.96 9.74
CA GLU A 139 -3.06 -18.97 8.69
C GLU A 139 -3.30 -18.27 7.35
N ASP A 140 -2.53 -18.64 6.33
CA ASP A 140 -2.64 -18.07 5.00
C ASP A 140 -3.84 -18.62 4.20
N ALA A 141 -4.31 -17.84 3.23
CA ALA A 141 -5.29 -18.24 2.24
C ALA A 141 -4.74 -19.24 1.21
N ALA A 142 -3.42 -19.51 1.16
CA ALA A 142 -2.76 -20.48 0.29
C ALA A 142 -3.14 -20.30 -1.19
N ASN A 143 -3.10 -19.04 -1.66
CA ASN A 143 -3.52 -18.66 -3.02
C ASN A 143 -4.93 -19.11 -3.43
N ASN A 144 -5.83 -19.31 -2.46
CA ASN A 144 -7.21 -19.73 -2.72
C ASN A 144 -8.21 -18.65 -2.31
N TYR A 145 -8.92 -18.08 -3.30
CA TYR A 145 -10.00 -17.11 -3.09
C TYR A 145 -11.01 -17.57 -2.03
N ALA A 146 -11.46 -18.83 -2.08
CA ALA A 146 -12.49 -19.32 -1.18
C ALA A 146 -12.02 -19.34 0.28
N ARG A 147 -10.72 -19.56 0.53
CA ARG A 147 -10.16 -19.47 1.87
C ARG A 147 -10.12 -18.05 2.38
N GLY A 148 -9.67 -17.12 1.53
CA GLY A 148 -9.63 -15.69 1.85
C GLY A 148 -11.02 -15.09 2.05
N HIS A 149 -12.05 -15.58 1.35
CA HIS A 149 -13.40 -15.00 1.39
C HIS A 149 -14.35 -15.71 2.37
N TYR A 150 -14.42 -17.04 2.35
CA TYR A 150 -15.46 -17.79 3.09
C TYR A 150 -14.99 -18.38 4.41
N THR A 151 -13.71 -18.75 4.55
CA THR A 151 -13.21 -19.44 5.75
C THR A 151 -12.37 -18.52 6.62
N ILE A 152 -11.07 -18.39 6.32
CA ILE A 152 -10.10 -17.66 7.15
C ILE A 152 -10.45 -16.17 7.23
N GLY A 153 -10.87 -15.58 6.11
CA GLY A 153 -11.24 -14.16 6.10
C GLY A 153 -12.42 -13.82 7.02
N ARG A 154 -13.36 -14.75 7.21
CA ARG A 154 -14.49 -14.54 8.11
C ARG A 154 -14.10 -14.47 9.58
N GLU A 155 -12.98 -15.10 9.95
CA GLU A 155 -12.51 -15.06 11.34
C GLU A 155 -11.87 -13.71 11.70
N ILE A 156 -11.25 -13.04 10.72
CA ILE A 156 -10.51 -11.80 10.95
C ILE A 156 -11.28 -10.52 10.58
N ILE A 157 -12.31 -10.62 9.73
CA ILE A 157 -13.03 -9.46 9.18
C ILE A 157 -13.58 -8.53 10.27
N ASP A 158 -14.13 -9.06 11.36
CA ASP A 158 -14.72 -8.25 12.43
C ASP A 158 -13.64 -7.42 13.15
N ASN A 159 -12.44 -7.97 13.34
CA ASN A 159 -11.31 -7.23 13.89
C ASN A 159 -10.87 -6.11 12.93
N VAL A 160 -10.80 -6.41 11.62
CA VAL A 160 -10.41 -5.42 10.60
C VAL A 160 -11.41 -4.28 10.53
N LEU A 161 -12.71 -4.57 10.51
CA LEU A 161 -13.77 -3.56 10.50
C LEU A 161 -13.73 -2.68 11.75
N GLU A 162 -13.43 -3.25 12.91
CA GLU A 162 -13.28 -2.47 14.15
C GLU A 162 -12.06 -1.53 14.10
N ARG A 163 -10.94 -1.95 13.47
CA ARG A 163 -9.79 -1.05 13.26
C ARG A 163 -10.09 0.06 12.26
N ILE A 164 -10.81 -0.26 11.18
CA ILE A 164 -11.30 0.73 10.22
C ILE A 164 -12.19 1.73 10.94
N ARG A 165 -13.16 1.27 11.74
CA ARG A 165 -14.07 2.13 12.51
C ARG A 165 -13.31 3.14 13.37
N LYS A 166 -12.32 2.69 14.14
CA LYS A 166 -11.47 3.58 14.96
C LYS A 166 -10.76 4.66 14.14
N LEU A 167 -10.25 4.34 12.94
CA LEU A 167 -9.65 5.34 12.06
C LEU A 167 -10.70 6.30 11.47
N THR A 168 -11.88 5.80 11.12
CA THR A 168 -12.95 6.65 10.61
C THR A 168 -13.48 7.63 11.65
N GLU A 169 -13.53 7.24 12.94
CA GLU A 169 -13.92 8.11 14.05
C GLU A 169 -12.90 9.23 14.30
N GLN A 170 -11.64 9.03 13.93
CA GLN A 170 -10.59 10.04 13.95
C GLN A 170 -10.61 10.99 12.73
N CYS A 171 -11.54 10.80 11.80
CA CYS A 171 -11.70 11.65 10.62
C CYS A 171 -12.88 12.61 10.83
N THR A 172 -12.67 13.89 10.53
CA THR A 172 -13.72 14.91 10.60
C THR A 172 -14.65 14.85 9.39
N GLY A 173 -14.17 14.35 8.25
CA GLY A 173 -14.90 14.31 6.99
C GLY A 173 -14.34 13.30 5.99
N LEU A 174 -14.42 12.00 6.32
CA LEU A 174 -13.96 10.91 5.44
C LEU A 174 -14.52 11.01 4.01
N GLN A 175 -13.66 11.08 3.00
CA GLN A 175 -14.06 10.96 1.59
C GLN A 175 -14.37 9.51 1.23
N GLY A 176 -13.44 8.61 1.58
CA GLY A 176 -13.43 7.27 1.05
C GLY A 176 -12.25 6.41 1.48
N PHE A 177 -12.18 5.24 0.84
CA PHE A 177 -11.16 4.23 1.06
C PHE A 177 -10.33 4.03 -0.20
N LEU A 178 -9.01 3.95 -0.04
CA LEU A 178 -8.07 3.52 -1.07
C LEU A 178 -7.67 2.08 -0.74
N VAL A 179 -8.05 1.12 -1.57
CA VAL A 179 -7.86 -0.31 -1.32
C VAL A 179 -6.80 -0.86 -2.24
N PHE A 180 -5.68 -1.30 -1.68
CA PHE A 180 -4.54 -1.85 -2.42
C PHE A 180 -4.48 -3.36 -2.23
N HIS A 181 -4.51 -4.11 -3.32
CA HIS A 181 -4.52 -5.57 -3.28
C HIS A 181 -4.02 -6.18 -4.60
N SER A 182 -3.86 -7.50 -4.64
CA SER A 182 -3.63 -8.26 -5.87
C SER A 182 -4.84 -9.10 -6.25
N PHE A 183 -5.04 -9.29 -7.56
CA PHE A 183 -6.05 -10.20 -8.08
C PHE A 183 -5.60 -11.67 -8.05
N GLY A 184 -4.29 -11.92 -8.06
CA GLY A 184 -3.74 -13.27 -8.08
C GLY A 184 -3.70 -13.97 -6.72
N GLY A 185 -3.49 -13.23 -5.63
CA GLY A 185 -3.29 -13.81 -4.30
C GLY A 185 -4.59 -14.19 -3.60
N GLY A 186 -4.60 -15.26 -2.79
CA GLY A 186 -5.81 -15.72 -2.09
C GLY A 186 -6.35 -14.71 -1.08
N THR A 187 -5.45 -14.06 -0.33
CA THR A 187 -5.79 -12.95 0.60
C THR A 187 -6.19 -11.71 -0.18
N GLY A 188 -5.35 -11.28 -1.15
CA GLY A 188 -5.58 -10.09 -1.96
C GLY A 188 -6.88 -10.13 -2.77
N SER A 189 -7.31 -11.30 -3.24
CA SER A 189 -8.55 -11.46 -3.99
C SER A 189 -9.73 -11.74 -3.06
N GLY A 190 -9.61 -12.78 -2.22
CA GLY A 190 -10.72 -13.32 -1.43
C GLY A 190 -11.10 -12.41 -0.28
N PHE A 191 -10.12 -11.99 0.52
CA PHE A 191 -10.38 -11.12 1.67
C PHE A 191 -10.83 -9.73 1.24
N THR A 192 -10.21 -9.16 0.20
CA THR A 192 -10.62 -7.85 -0.33
C THR A 192 -12.08 -7.84 -0.76
N SER A 193 -12.51 -8.90 -1.45
CA SER A 193 -13.92 -9.03 -1.87
C SER A 193 -14.87 -9.05 -0.67
N LEU A 194 -14.54 -9.81 0.37
CA LEU A 194 -15.31 -9.84 1.61
C LEU A 194 -15.32 -8.46 2.31
N LEU A 195 -14.19 -7.78 2.34
CA LEU A 195 -14.07 -6.46 2.95
C LEU A 195 -14.90 -5.41 2.20
N MET A 196 -14.86 -5.43 0.87
CA MET A 196 -15.59 -4.49 0.01
C MET A 196 -17.10 -4.64 0.15
N GLU A 197 -17.61 -5.87 0.30
CA GLU A 197 -19.02 -6.13 0.64
C GLU A 197 -19.39 -5.46 1.98
N ARG A 198 -18.58 -5.66 3.02
CA ARG A 198 -18.85 -5.11 4.36
C ARG A 198 -18.71 -3.59 4.42
N LEU A 199 -17.72 -3.03 3.74
CA LEU A 199 -17.52 -1.58 3.63
C LEU A 199 -18.68 -0.93 2.87
N SER A 200 -19.25 -1.59 1.86
CA SER A 200 -20.41 -1.08 1.14
C SER A 200 -21.67 -1.05 2.01
N VAL A 201 -21.81 -1.99 2.95
CA VAL A 201 -22.91 -2.01 3.92
C VAL A 201 -22.75 -0.89 4.97
N GLU A 202 -21.57 -0.74 5.58
CA GLU A 202 -21.36 0.26 6.65
C GLU A 202 -21.15 1.68 6.11
N TYR A 203 -20.45 1.82 4.97
CA TYR A 203 -20.00 3.10 4.40
C TYR A 203 -20.49 3.29 2.95
N GLY A 204 -21.71 2.87 2.62
CA GLY A 204 -22.25 2.91 1.25
C GLY A 204 -22.29 4.28 0.55
N LYS A 205 -22.16 5.39 1.29
CA LYS A 205 -22.09 6.76 0.72
C LYS A 205 -20.66 7.25 0.45
N ARG A 206 -19.64 6.49 0.85
CA ARG A 206 -18.22 6.86 0.73
C ARG A 206 -17.61 6.19 -0.49
N SER A 207 -16.73 6.91 -1.17
CA SER A 207 -16.07 6.40 -2.37
C SER A 207 -15.07 5.30 -2.00
N LYS A 208 -14.98 4.27 -2.83
CA LYS A 208 -14.02 3.17 -2.69
C LYS A 208 -13.24 3.05 -3.99
N LEU A 209 -11.95 3.30 -3.91
CA LEU A 209 -11.02 3.26 -5.03
C LEU A 209 -10.10 2.06 -4.87
N GLU A 210 -10.02 1.21 -5.88
CA GLU A 210 -9.16 0.03 -5.85
C GLU A 210 -7.88 0.29 -6.65
N PHE A 211 -6.75 -0.15 -6.10
CA PHE A 211 -5.47 -0.29 -6.77
C PHE A 211 -5.14 -1.77 -6.81
N SER A 212 -5.43 -2.39 -7.95
CA SER A 212 -5.42 -3.84 -8.10
C SER A 212 -4.26 -4.27 -8.99
N VAL A 213 -3.36 -5.09 -8.45
CA VAL A 213 -2.27 -5.70 -9.23
C VAL A 213 -2.83 -6.85 -10.06
N TYR A 214 -2.77 -6.70 -11.37
CA TYR A 214 -3.20 -7.72 -12.32
C TYR A 214 -2.09 -8.77 -12.52
N PRO A 215 -2.42 -10.07 -12.46
CA PRO A 215 -1.42 -11.12 -12.63
C PRO A 215 -0.88 -11.16 -14.05
N ALA A 216 0.43 -11.33 -14.18
CA ALA A 216 1.11 -11.48 -15.46
C ALA A 216 1.49 -12.96 -15.70
N PRO A 217 1.05 -13.61 -16.79
CA PRO A 217 1.30 -15.04 -17.03
C PRO A 217 2.78 -15.44 -17.04
N ARG A 218 3.69 -14.51 -17.35
CA ARG A 218 5.15 -14.76 -17.38
C ARG A 218 5.84 -14.70 -16.02
N ILE A 219 5.20 -14.06 -15.03
CA ILE A 219 5.76 -13.75 -13.70
C ILE A 219 4.89 -14.36 -12.58
N SER A 220 3.78 -15.01 -12.96
CA SER A 220 2.81 -15.65 -12.08
C SER A 220 3.45 -16.75 -11.23
N THR A 221 3.20 -16.73 -9.92
CA THR A 221 3.68 -17.77 -8.99
C THR A 221 2.64 -18.85 -8.74
N ALA A 222 1.36 -18.59 -9.06
CA ALA A 222 0.28 -19.52 -8.84
C ALA A 222 -0.56 -19.79 -10.10
N VAL A 223 -0.73 -21.07 -10.44
CA VAL A 223 -1.55 -21.52 -11.58
C VAL A 223 -3.03 -21.13 -11.44
N VAL A 224 -3.47 -20.82 -10.22
CA VAL A 224 -4.87 -20.47 -9.89
C VAL A 224 -5.17 -18.97 -9.92
N GLU A 225 -4.20 -18.12 -10.24
CA GLU A 225 -4.39 -16.66 -10.31
C GLU A 225 -5.54 -16.22 -11.24
N PRO A 226 -5.76 -16.84 -12.42
CA PRO A 226 -6.90 -16.49 -13.26
C PRO A 226 -8.26 -16.74 -12.59
N TYR A 227 -8.37 -17.82 -11.80
CA TYR A 227 -9.60 -18.10 -11.05
C TYR A 227 -9.85 -17.04 -9.98
N ASN A 228 -8.81 -16.73 -9.20
CA ASN A 228 -8.88 -15.72 -8.15
C ASN A 228 -9.28 -14.36 -8.73
N SER A 229 -8.69 -13.98 -9.88
CA SER A 229 -8.94 -12.72 -10.57
C SER A 229 -10.39 -12.58 -11.04
N ILE A 230 -10.95 -13.61 -11.66
CA ILE A 230 -12.35 -13.55 -12.12
C ILE A 230 -13.32 -13.50 -10.95
N LEU A 231 -13.07 -14.30 -9.90
CA LEU A 231 -13.95 -14.35 -8.73
C LEU A 231 -13.97 -13.00 -8.00
N THR A 232 -12.81 -12.41 -7.75
CA THR A 232 -12.73 -11.12 -7.07
C THR A 232 -13.32 -9.99 -7.91
N THR A 233 -13.02 -9.94 -9.22
CA THR A 233 -13.62 -8.92 -10.10
C THR A 233 -15.14 -9.03 -10.10
N HIS A 234 -15.70 -10.24 -10.14
CA HIS A 234 -17.15 -10.41 -10.10
C HIS A 234 -17.78 -9.86 -8.81
N THR A 235 -17.17 -10.12 -7.65
CA THR A 235 -17.70 -9.69 -6.36
C THR A 235 -17.41 -8.22 -6.03
N THR A 236 -16.28 -7.66 -6.48
CA THR A 236 -15.93 -6.26 -6.16
C THR A 236 -16.53 -5.26 -7.14
N LEU A 237 -16.96 -5.67 -8.34
CA LEU A 237 -17.47 -4.77 -9.38
C LEU A 237 -18.66 -3.90 -8.92
N GLU A 238 -19.57 -4.44 -8.10
CA GLU A 238 -20.72 -3.69 -7.59
C GLU A 238 -20.38 -2.81 -6.38
N HIS A 239 -19.21 -3.03 -5.78
CA HIS A 239 -18.77 -2.37 -4.56
C HIS A 239 -17.66 -1.35 -4.80
N SER A 240 -17.02 -1.35 -5.97
CA SER A 240 -15.94 -0.44 -6.32
C SER A 240 -16.45 0.72 -7.17
N ASP A 241 -16.10 1.95 -6.80
CA ASP A 241 -16.48 3.13 -7.58
C ASP A 241 -15.52 3.36 -8.75
N CYS A 242 -14.24 3.05 -8.56
CA CYS A 242 -13.22 3.07 -9.62
C CYS A 242 -12.05 2.17 -9.26
N ALA A 243 -11.60 1.36 -10.21
CA ALA A 243 -10.47 0.46 -10.07
C ALA A 243 -9.33 0.85 -11.03
N PHE A 244 -8.15 1.08 -10.46
CA PHE A 244 -6.89 1.26 -11.17
C PHE A 244 -6.18 -0.09 -11.25
N MET A 245 -6.20 -0.68 -12.44
CA MET A 245 -5.50 -1.94 -12.68
C MET A 245 -4.05 -1.66 -13.03
N VAL A 246 -3.14 -2.35 -12.34
CA VAL A 246 -1.70 -2.24 -12.50
C VAL A 246 -1.17 -3.57 -13.02
N ASP A 247 -0.72 -3.59 -14.28
CA ASP A 247 -0.18 -4.80 -14.90
C ASP A 247 1.29 -4.98 -14.55
N ASN A 248 1.62 -6.10 -13.91
CA ASN A 248 2.99 -6.46 -13.56
C ASN A 248 3.90 -6.60 -14.78
N GLU A 249 3.38 -7.07 -15.92
CA GLU A 249 4.18 -7.19 -17.14
C GLU A 249 4.52 -5.80 -17.70
N ALA A 250 3.55 -4.89 -17.71
CA ALA A 250 3.78 -3.52 -18.14
C ALA A 250 4.79 -2.79 -17.25
N ILE A 251 4.68 -2.96 -15.92
CA ILE A 251 5.69 -2.43 -14.99
C ILE A 251 7.06 -3.05 -15.28
N TYR A 252 7.14 -4.37 -15.43
CA TYR A 252 8.40 -5.06 -15.70
C TYR A 252 9.05 -4.58 -17.01
N ASP A 253 8.28 -4.40 -18.07
CA ASP A 253 8.76 -3.92 -19.36
C ASP A 253 9.25 -2.46 -19.29
N ILE A 254 8.65 -1.62 -18.44
CA ILE A 254 9.15 -0.26 -18.16
C ILE A 254 10.46 -0.31 -17.36
N CYS A 255 10.59 -1.23 -16.40
CA CYS A 255 11.81 -1.42 -15.59
C CYS A 255 13.00 -1.96 -16.40
N ARG A 256 12.73 -2.84 -17.37
CA ARG A 256 13.75 -3.57 -18.14
C ARG A 256 14.80 -2.68 -18.84
N PRO A 257 14.44 -1.62 -19.59
CA PRO A 257 15.43 -0.75 -20.24
C PRO A 257 16.23 0.12 -19.26
N LEU A 258 15.73 0.34 -18.04
CA LEU A 258 16.37 1.20 -17.04
C LEU A 258 17.58 0.54 -16.35
N LYS A 259 17.89 -0.74 -16.62
CA LYS A 259 18.99 -1.52 -16.00
C LYS A 259 18.96 -1.54 -14.46
N VAL A 260 17.80 -1.29 -13.85
CA VAL A 260 17.58 -1.38 -12.40
C VAL A 260 17.04 -2.77 -12.11
N MET A 261 17.90 -3.79 -12.20
CA MET A 261 17.48 -5.20 -12.17
C MET A 261 18.12 -6.01 -11.04
N HIS A 262 18.44 -5.40 -9.88
CA HIS A 262 19.08 -6.21 -8.83
C HIS A 262 18.50 -6.18 -7.43
N GLU A 263 17.67 -5.21 -7.03
CA GLU A 263 17.18 -5.20 -5.63
C GLU A 263 15.67 -5.05 -5.47
N MET A 264 14.96 -4.43 -6.42
CA MET A 264 13.51 -4.23 -6.27
C MET A 264 12.68 -5.50 -6.55
N ILE A 265 12.98 -6.26 -7.61
CA ILE A 265 12.11 -7.39 -8.01
C ILE A 265 12.30 -8.61 -7.08
N ILE A 266 13.51 -8.82 -6.56
CA ILE A 266 13.82 -9.95 -5.66
C ILE A 266 13.20 -9.74 -4.27
N GLY A 267 13.04 -8.49 -3.81
CA GLY A 267 12.30 -8.20 -2.58
C GLY A 267 10.77 -8.33 -2.71
N PHE A 268 10.23 -8.21 -3.93
CA PHE A 268 8.81 -8.39 -4.21
C PHE A 268 8.39 -9.88 -4.33
N PHE A 269 9.33 -10.78 -4.65
CA PHE A 269 9.09 -12.22 -4.78
C PHE A 269 10.28 -13.02 -4.22
N PRO A 270 10.23 -13.52 -2.97
CA PRO A 270 11.36 -14.21 -2.35
C PRO A 270 11.60 -15.65 -2.85
N GLN A 271 11.01 -16.08 -3.98
CA GLN A 271 11.03 -17.49 -4.42
C GLN A 271 11.43 -17.69 -5.89
N LEU A 272 12.23 -16.79 -6.48
CA LEU A 272 12.75 -16.97 -7.84
C LEU A 272 14.21 -17.44 -7.92
N ASP A 273 14.77 -17.93 -6.81
CA ASP A 273 16.05 -18.65 -6.81
C ASP A 273 15.83 -20.13 -6.41
N GLU A 274 15.29 -20.94 -7.33
CA GLU A 274 15.67 -22.35 -7.57
C GLU A 274 15.11 -22.86 -8.92
#